data_AF-A0A0G1GH17-F1
#
_entry.id   AF-A0A0G1GH17-F1
#
_cell.length_a   1.000
_cell.length_b   1.000
_cell.length_c   1.000
_cell.angle_alpha   90.00
_cell.angle_beta   90.00
_cell.angle_gamma   90.00
#
_symmetry.space_group_name_H-M   'P 1'
#
loop_
_entity.id
_entity.type
_entity.pdbx_description
1 polymer ?
#
loop_
_entity_poly.entity_id
_entity_poly.type
_entity_poly.pdbx_seq_one_letter_code
_entity_poly.pdbx_strand_id
1 'polypeptide(L)'
;MELKILNQAELDNFVAGQPNSQILQSFAWGEFQKSVGRRVWRFGVLENNDLLASAQIIGHPLKLKKSYLYCPRGPLLKQTLTPDKQAQILKLILSKARDLTIQTAQSEEIFFRIEPTFPLQPSAFGLRSTKSVQPAKTLLLDLRPAPADLLKNMHPKTRYNIQLAGKQGVIIRQGKPDDFEQVWPMFQSTGQRDGFGLHPKNYYRAMLKNLAAVELWLAFLNDKIIAASLTAFY
;
A
#
# COMPACT_ATOMS: atom_id res chain seq x y z
N MET A 1 13.12 -24.10 8.05
CA MET A 1 12.51 -22.97 7.32
C MET A 1 13.28 -22.73 6.04
N GLU A 2 12.57 -22.51 4.94
CA GLU A 2 13.17 -22.26 3.62
C GLU A 2 12.57 -21.00 2.97
N LEU A 3 13.34 -20.39 2.07
CA LEU A 3 12.90 -19.26 1.26
C LEU A 3 12.37 -19.76 -0.08
N LYS A 4 11.19 -19.28 -0.47
CA LYS A 4 10.54 -19.62 -1.74
C LYS A 4 10.10 -18.36 -2.48
N ILE A 5 10.28 -18.32 -3.80
CA ILE A 5 9.64 -17.30 -4.64
C ILE A 5 8.15 -17.61 -4.72
N LEU A 6 7.31 -16.65 -4.35
CA LEU A 6 5.86 -16.84 -4.33
C LEU A 6 5.25 -16.52 -5.69
N ASN A 7 4.34 -17.39 -6.14
CA ASN A 7 3.45 -17.06 -7.26
C ASN A 7 2.30 -16.13 -6.79
N GLN A 8 1.44 -15.72 -7.73
CA GLN A 8 0.33 -14.82 -7.45
C GLN A 8 -0.65 -15.38 -6.42
N ALA A 9 -1.12 -16.61 -6.61
CA ALA A 9 -2.11 -17.23 -5.73
C ALA A 9 -1.58 -17.40 -4.31
N GLU A 10 -0.32 -17.84 -4.15
CA GLU A 10 0.31 -18.00 -2.84
C GLU A 10 0.42 -16.68 -2.09
N LEU A 11 0.87 -15.62 -2.78
CA LEU A 11 1.04 -14.31 -2.17
C LEU A 11 -0.33 -13.70 -1.81
N ASP A 12 -1.26 -13.65 -2.75
CA ASP A 12 -2.55 -12.98 -2.55
C ASP A 12 -3.39 -13.71 -1.48
N ASN A 13 -3.38 -15.05 -1.45
CA ASN A 13 -4.06 -15.82 -0.39
C ASN A 13 -3.44 -15.55 0.98
N PHE A 14 -2.11 -15.47 1.08
CA PHE A 14 -1.45 -15.18 2.35
C PHE A 14 -1.75 -13.76 2.84
N VAL A 15 -1.71 -12.77 1.95
CA VAL A 15 -1.97 -11.36 2.27
C VAL A 15 -3.44 -11.17 2.68
N ALA A 16 -4.38 -11.76 1.95
CA ALA A 16 -5.82 -11.71 2.27
C ALA A 16 -6.16 -12.38 3.60
N GLY A 17 -5.36 -13.37 4.03
CA GLY A 17 -5.50 -14.00 5.34
C GLY A 17 -4.92 -13.18 6.51
N GLN A 18 -4.26 -12.05 6.27
CA GLN A 18 -3.75 -11.18 7.33
C GLN A 18 -4.82 -10.17 7.78
N PRO A 19 -4.90 -9.85 9.08
CA PRO A 19 -5.76 -8.77 9.52
C PRO A 19 -5.35 -7.42 8.93
N ASN A 20 -6.35 -6.67 8.48
CA ASN A 20 -6.19 -5.42 7.74
C ASN A 20 -5.26 -5.62 6.53
N SER A 21 -5.63 -6.54 5.63
CA SER A 21 -4.95 -6.88 4.38
C SER A 21 -4.16 -5.70 3.77
N GLN A 22 -2.90 -5.93 3.42
CA GLN A 22 -2.00 -4.85 2.99
C GLN A 22 -1.85 -4.86 1.46
N ILE A 23 -2.60 -4.00 0.75
CA ILE A 23 -2.53 -3.89 -0.73
C ILE A 23 -1.08 -3.70 -1.21
N LEU A 24 -0.24 -3.00 -0.44
CA LEU A 24 1.17 -2.76 -0.79
C LEU A 24 2.03 -4.04 -0.84
N GLN A 25 1.55 -5.12 -0.24
CA GLN A 25 2.15 -6.46 -0.27
C GLN A 25 1.45 -7.42 -1.26
N SER A 26 0.39 -6.98 -1.93
CA SER A 26 -0.33 -7.77 -2.95
C SER A 26 0.48 -7.95 -4.23
N PHE A 27 0.18 -9.01 -4.99
CA PHE A 27 0.80 -9.22 -6.28
C PHE A 27 0.51 -8.07 -7.26
N ALA A 28 -0.75 -7.61 -7.30
CA ALA A 28 -1.22 -6.52 -8.16
C ALA A 28 -0.44 -5.22 -7.91
N TRP A 29 -0.16 -4.88 -6.64
CA TRP A 29 0.67 -3.72 -6.33
C TRP A 29 2.09 -3.88 -6.88
N GLY A 30 2.69 -5.06 -6.77
CA GLY A 30 4.00 -5.31 -7.35
C GLY A 30 4.02 -5.19 -8.88
N GLU A 31 2.97 -5.63 -9.58
CA GLU A 31 2.86 -5.45 -11.04
C GLU A 31 2.73 -3.96 -11.42
N PHE A 32 1.94 -3.20 -10.65
CA PHE A 32 1.90 -1.75 -10.79
C PHE A 32 3.30 -1.13 -10.58
N GLN A 33 4.04 -1.54 -9.56
CA GLN A 33 5.39 -1.01 -9.31
C GLN A 33 6.36 -1.35 -10.46
N LYS A 34 6.26 -2.54 -11.06
CA LYS A 34 7.00 -2.88 -12.28
C LYS A 34 6.62 -1.99 -13.46
N SER A 35 5.32 -1.68 -13.63
CA SER A 35 4.85 -0.80 -14.70
C SER A 35 5.42 0.63 -14.63
N VAL A 36 5.82 1.08 -13.43
CA VAL A 36 6.52 2.37 -13.22
C VAL A 36 8.03 2.22 -13.14
N GLY A 37 8.58 1.12 -13.65
CA GLY A 37 10.00 0.88 -13.83
C GLY A 37 10.74 0.39 -12.59
N ARG A 38 10.04 -0.11 -11.56
CA ARG A 38 10.69 -0.64 -10.35
C ARG A 38 10.93 -2.14 -10.45
N ARG A 39 12.01 -2.57 -9.81
CA ARG A 39 12.27 -4.00 -9.58
C ARG A 39 11.44 -4.47 -8.39
N VAL A 40 10.86 -5.66 -8.49
CA VAL A 40 10.02 -6.24 -7.45
C VAL A 40 10.44 -7.69 -7.22
N TRP A 41 10.68 -8.03 -5.96
CA TRP A 41 10.96 -9.39 -5.50
C TRP A 41 9.88 -9.82 -4.52
N ARG A 42 9.43 -11.07 -4.68
CA ARG A 42 8.36 -11.66 -3.87
C ARG A 42 8.84 -13.00 -3.37
N PHE A 43 8.94 -13.13 -2.06
CA PHE A 43 9.31 -14.40 -1.45
C PHE A 43 8.55 -14.64 -0.16
N GLY A 44 8.48 -15.90 0.22
CA GLY A 44 7.90 -16.37 1.46
C GLY A 44 8.89 -17.19 2.27
N VAL A 45 8.59 -17.33 3.56
CA VAL A 45 9.28 -18.26 4.45
C VAL A 45 8.34 -19.42 4.75
N LEU A 46 8.76 -20.62 4.38
CA LEU A 46 7.99 -21.84 4.59
C LEU A 46 8.61 -22.72 5.67
N GLU A 47 7.75 -23.46 6.37
CA GLU A 47 8.14 -24.57 7.21
C GLU A 47 7.15 -25.71 7.04
N ASN A 48 7.62 -26.90 6.68
CA ASN A 48 6.77 -28.08 6.45
C ASN A 48 5.60 -27.77 5.48
N ASN A 49 5.88 -27.05 4.39
CA ASN A 49 4.91 -26.53 3.42
C ASN A 49 3.89 -25.48 3.94
N ASP A 50 3.92 -25.09 5.22
CA ASP A 50 3.14 -23.97 5.74
C ASP A 50 3.85 -22.65 5.46
N LEU A 51 3.15 -21.73 4.80
CA LEU A 51 3.66 -20.38 4.52
C LEU A 51 3.51 -19.53 5.79
N LEU A 52 4.63 -19.21 6.43
CA LEU A 52 4.67 -18.49 7.70
C LEU A 52 4.79 -16.97 7.52
N ALA A 53 5.38 -16.53 6.42
CA ALA A 53 5.56 -15.11 6.12
C ALA A 53 5.68 -14.84 4.62
N SER A 54 5.38 -13.61 4.22
CA SER A 54 5.65 -13.08 2.89
C SER A 54 6.34 -11.72 2.96
N ALA A 55 7.14 -11.42 1.94
CA ALA A 55 7.77 -10.12 1.74
C ALA A 55 7.73 -9.75 0.26
N GLN A 56 7.05 -8.65 -0.06
CA GLN A 56 7.17 -7.95 -1.33
C GLN A 56 8.14 -6.78 -1.17
N ILE A 57 9.33 -6.92 -1.75
CA ILE A 57 10.40 -5.92 -1.74
C ILE A 57 10.44 -5.19 -3.08
N ILE A 58 10.49 -3.87 -3.02
CA ILE A 58 10.53 -2.97 -4.18
C ILE A 58 11.87 -2.24 -4.17
N GLY A 59 12.55 -2.22 -5.32
CA GLY A 59 13.76 -1.44 -5.53
C GLY A 59 13.44 -0.02 -5.96
N HIS A 60 13.99 0.96 -5.25
CA HIS A 60 13.81 2.39 -5.54
C HIS A 60 15.11 3.02 -6.03
N PRO A 61 15.20 3.43 -7.30
CA PRO A 61 16.39 4.09 -7.82
C PRO A 61 16.59 5.47 -7.19
N LEU A 62 17.85 5.83 -6.99
CA LEU A 62 18.32 7.14 -6.57
C LEU A 62 19.30 7.68 -7.62
N LYS A 63 19.78 8.92 -7.43
CA LYS A 63 20.85 9.47 -8.25
C LYS A 63 22.15 8.67 -8.07
N LEU A 64 23.08 8.80 -9.04
CA LEU A 64 24.42 8.20 -8.98
C LEU A 64 24.45 6.67 -8.91
N LYS A 65 23.55 5.98 -9.64
CA LYS A 65 23.42 4.51 -9.65
C LYS A 65 23.20 3.89 -8.25
N LYS A 66 22.75 4.68 -7.28
CA LYS A 66 22.35 4.18 -5.97
C LYS A 66 20.90 3.74 -5.99
N SER A 67 20.52 2.88 -5.08
CA SER A 67 19.12 2.52 -4.87
C SER A 67 18.89 2.17 -3.40
N TYR A 68 17.63 1.95 -3.02
CA TYR A 68 17.31 1.31 -1.75
C TYR A 68 16.22 0.26 -1.95
N LEU A 69 16.20 -0.74 -1.08
CA LEU A 69 15.14 -1.73 -1.02
C LEU A 69 14.06 -1.29 -0.04
N TYR A 70 12.80 -1.54 -0.37
CA TYR A 70 11.68 -1.18 0.49
C TYR A 70 10.61 -2.27 0.52
N CYS A 71 10.24 -2.72 1.72
CA CYS A 71 9.11 -3.61 1.98
C CYS A 71 7.96 -2.79 2.62
N PRO A 72 7.07 -2.17 1.81
CA PRO A 72 6.01 -1.31 2.33
C PRO A 72 4.98 -2.11 3.13
N ARG A 73 4.67 -1.66 4.35
CA ARG A 73 3.73 -2.35 5.26
C ARG A 73 4.08 -3.83 5.51
N GLY A 74 5.33 -4.21 5.28
CA GLY A 74 5.81 -5.58 5.39
C GLY A 74 7.17 -5.67 6.09
N PRO A 75 7.70 -6.89 6.28
CA PRO A 75 7.11 -8.17 5.86
C PRO A 75 5.82 -8.50 6.62
N LEU A 76 5.03 -9.42 6.07
CA LEU A 76 3.82 -9.94 6.72
C LEU A 76 4.13 -11.30 7.33
N LEU A 77 3.78 -11.48 8.59
CA LEU A 77 4.01 -12.71 9.36
C LEU A 77 2.66 -13.24 9.84
N LYS A 78 2.49 -14.57 9.81
CA LYS A 78 1.31 -15.24 10.35
C LYS A 78 1.16 -14.90 11.83
N GLN A 79 -0.06 -14.56 12.26
CA GLN A 79 -0.28 -14.03 13.61
C GLN A 79 -0.03 -15.03 14.75
N THR A 80 -0.15 -16.32 14.46
CA THR A 80 -0.01 -17.40 15.44
C THR A 80 1.44 -17.71 15.81
N LEU A 81 2.40 -16.96 15.27
CA LEU A 81 3.83 -17.20 15.50
C LEU A 81 4.28 -16.68 16.87
N THR A 82 5.08 -17.48 17.57
CA THR A 82 5.75 -17.05 18.81
C THR A 82 6.79 -15.96 18.50
N PRO A 83 7.14 -15.09 19.48
CA PRO A 83 8.16 -14.06 19.28
C PRO A 83 9.51 -14.60 18.78
N ASP A 84 9.95 -15.75 19.26
CA ASP A 84 11.19 -16.40 18.81
C ASP A 84 11.10 -16.81 17.34
N LYS A 85 9.95 -17.35 16.92
CA LYS A 85 9.73 -17.73 15.53
C LYS A 85 9.68 -16.51 14.62
N GLN A 86 9.00 -15.44 15.04
CA GLN A 86 8.99 -14.16 14.34
C GLN A 86 10.42 -13.62 14.14
N ALA A 87 11.26 -13.69 15.18
CA ALA A 87 12.65 -13.24 15.11
C ALA A 87 13.48 -14.06 14.12
N GLN A 88 13.34 -15.40 14.11
CA GLN A 88 14.04 -16.25 13.15
C GLN A 88 13.62 -15.97 11.70
N ILE A 89 12.31 -15.82 11.46
CA ILE A 89 11.76 -15.47 10.15
C ILE A 89 12.28 -14.11 9.69
N LEU A 90 12.25 -13.10 10.57
CA LEU A 90 12.74 -11.76 10.23
C LEU A 90 14.23 -11.77 9.89
N LYS A 91 15.06 -12.51 10.64
CA LYS A 91 16.49 -12.69 10.31
C LYS A 91 16.68 -13.29 8.91
N LEU A 92 15.86 -14.29 8.55
CA LEU A 92 15.93 -14.92 7.22
C LEU A 92 15.53 -13.94 6.10
N ILE A 93 14.49 -13.13 6.32
CA ILE A 93 14.06 -12.08 5.39
C ILE A 93 15.15 -11.01 5.22
N LEU A 94 15.77 -10.57 6.31
CA LEU A 94 16.87 -9.59 6.29
C LEU A 94 18.10 -10.16 5.57
N SER A 95 18.43 -11.44 5.78
CA SER A 95 19.50 -12.12 5.04
C SER A 95 19.19 -12.16 3.55
N LYS A 96 17.95 -12.51 3.16
CA LYS A 96 17.54 -12.53 1.76
C LYS A 96 17.63 -11.14 1.12
N ALA A 97 17.25 -10.08 1.84
CA ALA A 97 17.39 -8.72 1.35
C ALA A 97 18.84 -8.35 1.08
N ARG A 98 19.78 -8.80 1.93
CA ARG A 98 21.22 -8.66 1.70
C ARG A 98 21.68 -9.41 0.45
N ASP A 99 21.21 -10.64 0.22
CA ASP A 99 21.54 -11.38 -1.01
C ASP A 99 21.02 -10.66 -2.26
N LEU A 100 19.83 -10.06 -2.19
CA LEU A 100 19.29 -9.26 -3.27
C LEU A 100 20.21 -8.08 -3.62
N THR A 101 20.77 -7.38 -2.62
CA THR A 101 21.73 -6.28 -2.87
C THR A 101 22.99 -6.73 -3.61
N ILE A 102 23.40 -7.99 -3.45
CA ILE A 102 24.56 -8.55 -4.16
C ILE A 102 24.17 -8.89 -5.62
N GLN A 103 22.98 -9.43 -5.82
CA GLN A 103 22.48 -9.85 -7.14
C GLN A 103 22.20 -8.67 -8.08
N THR A 104 21.87 -7.50 -7.52
CA THR A 104 21.47 -6.31 -8.26
C THR A 104 22.61 -5.42 -8.75
N ALA A 105 23.83 -5.98 -8.89
CA ALA A 105 25.15 -5.37 -9.15
C ALA A 105 25.27 -4.19 -10.16
N GLN A 106 24.18 -3.81 -10.82
CA GLN A 106 24.01 -2.57 -11.58
C GLN A 106 23.69 -1.33 -10.71
N SER A 107 23.31 -1.50 -9.44
CA SER A 107 23.05 -0.41 -8.50
C SER A 107 23.58 -0.73 -7.10
N GLU A 108 24.14 0.27 -6.40
CA GLU A 108 24.49 0.13 -4.99
C GLU A 108 23.25 0.34 -4.12
N GLU A 109 22.65 -0.75 -3.63
CA GLU A 109 21.61 -0.66 -2.60
C GLU A 109 22.22 -0.16 -1.28
N ILE A 110 21.94 1.08 -0.91
CA ILE A 110 22.57 1.72 0.26
C ILE A 110 21.86 1.44 1.59
N PHE A 111 20.58 1.01 1.55
CA PHE A 111 19.85 0.51 2.72
C PHE A 111 18.65 -0.34 2.32
N PHE A 112 18.16 -1.14 3.28
CA PHE A 112 16.87 -1.82 3.20
C PHE A 112 15.94 -1.23 4.26
N ARG A 113 14.71 -0.92 3.83
CA ARG A 113 13.66 -0.36 4.68
C ARG A 113 12.47 -1.31 4.76
N ILE A 114 11.96 -1.52 5.97
CA ILE A 114 10.75 -2.29 6.25
C ILE A 114 9.78 -1.46 7.09
N GLU A 115 8.48 -1.76 6.99
CA GLU A 115 7.44 -1.16 7.83
C GLU A 115 6.48 -2.26 8.31
N PRO A 116 6.94 -3.16 9.19
CA PRO A 116 6.13 -4.28 9.65
C PRO A 116 4.90 -3.80 10.42
N THR A 117 3.83 -4.58 10.35
CA THR A 117 2.57 -4.33 11.09
C THR A 117 2.53 -5.02 12.45
N PHE A 118 3.59 -5.75 12.81
CA PHE A 118 3.75 -6.41 14.10
C PHE A 118 4.78 -5.67 14.99
N PRO A 119 4.68 -5.79 16.32
CA PRO A 119 5.65 -5.20 17.24
C PRO A 119 7.07 -5.74 16.99
N LEU A 120 8.05 -4.84 16.96
CA LEU A 120 9.45 -5.17 16.72
C LEU A 120 10.35 -4.27 17.55
N GLN A 121 11.42 -4.83 18.13
CA GLN A 121 12.53 -4.08 18.73
C GLN A 121 13.64 -3.93 17.69
N PRO A 122 13.81 -2.78 17.01
CA PRO A 122 14.69 -2.66 15.85
C PRO A 122 16.16 -2.98 16.15
N SER A 123 16.67 -2.57 17.32
CA SER A 123 18.06 -2.77 17.72
C SER A 123 18.46 -4.23 17.80
N ALA A 124 17.53 -5.15 18.12
CA ALA A 124 17.79 -6.59 18.17
C ALA A 124 18.10 -7.21 16.80
N PHE A 125 17.85 -6.47 15.71
CA PHE A 125 18.04 -6.89 14.32
C PHE A 125 19.00 -5.98 13.55
N GLY A 126 19.74 -5.10 14.24
CA GLY A 126 20.60 -4.11 13.57
C GLY A 126 19.81 -3.07 12.77
N LEU A 127 18.52 -2.90 13.05
CA LEU A 127 17.65 -1.93 12.40
C LEU A 127 17.61 -0.63 13.19
N ARG A 128 17.40 0.48 12.48
CA ARG A 128 17.19 1.81 13.07
C ARG A 128 15.82 2.34 12.70
N SER A 129 15.08 2.85 13.69
CA SER A 129 13.82 3.55 13.46
C SER A 129 14.04 4.84 12.64
N THR A 130 13.19 5.07 11.65
CA THR A 130 13.20 6.28 10.81
C THR A 130 11.79 6.85 10.69
N LYS A 131 11.65 8.04 10.10
CA LYS A 131 10.33 8.62 9.82
C LYS A 131 9.54 7.70 8.90
N SER A 132 8.32 7.31 9.28
CA SER A 132 7.43 6.47 8.47
C SER A 132 7.20 7.05 7.06
N VAL A 133 7.24 6.20 6.03
CA VAL A 133 6.81 6.56 4.67
C VAL A 133 5.30 6.47 4.63
N GLN A 134 4.75 5.38 5.17
CA GLN A 134 3.31 5.17 5.27
C GLN A 134 2.75 5.86 6.51
N PRO A 135 1.47 6.26 6.50
CA PRO A 135 0.82 6.82 7.68
C PRO A 135 0.97 5.92 8.92
N ALA A 136 1.56 6.46 9.99
CA ALA A 136 1.77 5.70 11.22
C ALA A 136 0.47 5.41 12.00
N LYS A 137 -0.57 6.22 11.76
CA LYS A 137 -1.91 6.07 12.33
C LYS A 137 -2.93 6.08 11.21
N THR A 138 -3.88 5.16 11.27
CA THR A 138 -4.95 5.01 10.27
C THR A 138 -6.28 4.93 11.01
N LEU A 139 -7.30 5.63 10.49
CA LEU A 139 -8.67 5.49 10.96
C LEU A 139 -9.28 4.28 10.26
N LEU A 140 -9.76 3.31 11.04
CA LEU A 140 -10.42 2.11 10.54
C LEU A 140 -11.91 2.19 10.87
N LEU A 141 -12.75 2.03 9.86
CA LEU A 141 -14.20 1.92 10.00
C LEU A 141 -14.62 0.49 9.68
N ASP A 142 -15.27 -0.18 10.63
CA ASP A 142 -15.86 -1.48 10.41
C ASP A 142 -17.08 -1.34 9.48
N LEU A 143 -17.04 -2.00 8.32
CA LEU A 143 -18.09 -1.94 7.31
C LEU A 143 -19.10 -3.09 7.40
N ARG A 144 -18.97 -3.99 8.39
CA ARG A 144 -19.93 -5.10 8.61
C ARG A 144 -21.35 -4.64 8.96
N PRO A 145 -21.57 -3.55 9.72
CA PRO A 145 -22.91 -3.03 9.97
C PRO A 145 -23.62 -2.57 8.69
N ALA A 146 -24.96 -2.53 8.70
CA ALA A 146 -25.72 -2.03 7.57
C ALA A 146 -25.40 -0.54 7.30
N PRO A 147 -25.45 -0.06 6.05
CA PRO A 147 -25.17 1.34 5.72
C PRO A 147 -26.00 2.36 6.53
N ALA A 148 -27.25 2.03 6.85
CA ALA A 148 -28.12 2.87 7.67
C ALA A 148 -27.59 3.02 9.11
N ASP A 149 -27.05 1.94 9.69
CA ASP A 149 -26.46 1.95 11.03
C ASP A 149 -25.13 2.69 11.06
N LEU A 150 -24.29 2.48 10.03
CA LEU A 150 -23.06 3.25 9.85
C LEU A 150 -23.37 4.75 9.81
N LEU A 151 -24.36 5.14 8.99
CA LEU A 151 -24.77 6.54 8.88
C LEU A 151 -25.28 7.05 10.24
N LYS A 152 -26.19 6.33 10.91
CA LYS A 152 -26.75 6.70 12.23
C LYS A 152 -25.66 6.97 13.28
N ASN A 153 -24.60 6.18 13.27
CA ASN A 153 -23.49 6.28 14.22
C ASN A 153 -22.46 7.38 13.89
N MET A 154 -22.51 8.01 12.71
CA MET A 154 -21.67 9.17 12.41
C MET A 154 -22.05 10.38 13.26
N HIS A 155 -21.11 11.32 13.42
CA HIS A 155 -21.38 12.61 14.06
C HIS A 155 -22.57 13.34 13.39
N PRO A 156 -23.50 13.99 14.13
CA PRO A 156 -24.70 14.60 13.57
C PRO A 156 -24.45 15.55 12.38
N LYS A 157 -23.41 16.39 12.48
CA LYS A 157 -23.01 17.30 11.39
C LYS A 157 -22.59 16.56 10.12
N THR A 158 -21.92 15.42 10.24
CA THR A 158 -21.52 14.59 9.10
C THR A 158 -22.75 14.02 8.40
N ARG A 159 -23.69 13.44 9.16
CA ARG A 159 -24.95 12.91 8.61
C ARG A 159 -25.76 13.98 7.88
N TYR A 160 -25.89 15.15 8.51
CA TYR A 160 -26.58 16.30 7.93
C TYR A 160 -25.94 16.72 6.60
N ASN A 161 -24.61 16.84 6.54
CA ASN A 161 -23.90 17.25 5.33
C ASN A 161 -24.01 16.22 4.19
N ILE A 162 -23.98 14.92 4.49
CA ILE A 162 -24.19 13.86 3.48
C ILE A 162 -25.58 14.00 2.85
N GLN A 163 -26.62 14.17 3.67
CA GLN A 163 -27.99 14.35 3.18
C GLN A 163 -28.15 15.66 2.41
N LEU A 164 -27.55 16.74 2.89
CA LEU A 164 -27.58 18.04 2.24
C LEU A 164 -26.94 17.96 0.84
N ALA A 165 -25.77 17.33 0.70
CA ALA A 165 -25.12 17.15 -0.60
C ALA A 165 -26.04 16.46 -1.60
N GLY A 166 -26.71 15.37 -1.20
CA GLY A 166 -27.70 14.69 -2.05
C GLY A 166 -28.86 15.59 -2.43
N LYS A 167 -29.44 16.35 -1.49
CA LYS A 167 -30.52 17.32 -1.76
C LYS A 167 -30.11 18.45 -2.69
N GLN A 168 -28.84 18.85 -2.67
CA GLN A 168 -28.27 19.87 -3.55
C GLN A 168 -27.97 19.32 -4.95
N GLY A 169 -28.24 18.04 -5.23
CA GLY A 169 -28.04 17.44 -6.55
C GLY A 169 -26.62 16.91 -6.78
N VAL A 170 -25.85 16.64 -5.72
CA VAL A 170 -24.53 16.01 -5.87
C VAL A 170 -24.70 14.56 -6.30
N ILE A 171 -24.05 14.18 -7.40
CA ILE A 171 -24.06 12.82 -7.96
C ILE A 171 -22.66 12.23 -7.86
N ILE A 172 -22.55 10.99 -7.37
CA ILE A 172 -21.29 10.26 -7.31
C ILE A 172 -21.25 9.23 -8.45
N ARG A 173 -20.15 9.20 -9.20
CA ARG A 173 -19.88 8.16 -10.20
C ARG A 173 -18.43 7.73 -10.19
N GLN A 174 -18.17 6.51 -10.66
CA GLN A 174 -16.83 6.09 -11.02
C GLN A 174 -16.36 6.93 -12.23
N GLY A 175 -15.14 7.45 -12.12
CA GLY A 175 -14.50 8.23 -13.16
C GLY A 175 -14.01 7.36 -14.31
N LYS A 176 -14.04 7.91 -15.53
CA LYS A 176 -13.46 7.32 -16.73
C LYS A 176 -11.98 7.69 -16.83
N PRO A 177 -11.17 6.97 -17.62
CA PRO A 177 -9.76 7.31 -17.83
C PRO A 177 -9.53 8.78 -18.22
N ASP A 178 -10.39 9.35 -19.06
CA ASP A 178 -10.28 10.74 -19.53
C ASP A 178 -10.64 11.78 -18.46
N ASP A 179 -11.37 11.39 -17.40
CA ASP A 179 -11.72 12.29 -16.31
C ASP A 179 -10.48 12.63 -15.46
N PHE A 180 -9.45 11.76 -15.43
CA PHE A 180 -8.23 11.97 -14.63
C PHE A 180 -7.52 13.28 -14.99
N GLU A 181 -7.50 13.64 -16.28
CA GLU A 181 -6.87 14.86 -16.75
C GLU A 181 -7.52 16.11 -16.18
N GLN A 182 -8.85 16.09 -16.07
CA GLN A 182 -9.66 17.21 -15.57
C GLN A 182 -9.49 17.40 -14.06
N VAL A 183 -9.28 16.31 -13.31
CA VAL A 183 -9.18 16.36 -11.84
C VAL A 183 -7.77 16.49 -11.32
N TRP A 184 -6.74 16.25 -12.14
CA TRP A 184 -5.34 16.41 -11.72
C TRP A 184 -5.03 17.77 -11.08
N PRO A 185 -5.50 18.92 -11.62
CA PRO A 185 -5.32 20.21 -10.96
C PRO A 185 -5.92 20.28 -9.55
N MET A 186 -7.00 19.54 -9.26
CA MET A 186 -7.62 19.48 -7.93
C MET A 186 -6.72 18.77 -6.92
N PHE A 187 -6.06 17.68 -7.34
CA PHE A 187 -5.05 17.00 -6.52
C PHE A 187 -3.89 17.96 -6.21
N GLN A 188 -3.37 18.66 -7.23
CA GLN A 188 -2.28 19.62 -7.06
C GLN A 188 -2.64 20.76 -6.10
N SER A 189 -3.82 21.36 -6.29
CA SER A 189 -4.34 22.41 -5.42
C SER A 189 -4.49 21.94 -3.97
N THR A 190 -4.97 20.70 -3.77
CA THR A 190 -5.10 20.10 -2.44
C THR A 190 -3.75 19.85 -1.78
N GLY A 191 -2.78 19.28 -2.52
CA GLY A 191 -1.43 19.07 -2.01
C GLY A 191 -0.73 20.39 -1.64
N GLN A 192 -0.91 21.44 -2.45
CA GLN A 192 -0.37 22.77 -2.17
C GLN A 192 -1.01 23.41 -0.94
N ARG A 193 -2.34 23.37 -0.85
CA ARG A 193 -3.10 23.95 0.27
C ARG A 193 -2.77 23.26 1.60
N ASP A 194 -2.68 21.93 1.59
CA ASP A 194 -2.53 21.11 2.80
C ASP A 194 -1.05 20.77 3.09
N GLY A 195 -0.11 21.19 2.23
CA GLY A 195 1.33 21.12 2.47
C GLY A 195 1.97 19.73 2.28
N PHE A 196 1.44 18.89 1.38
CA PHE A 196 2.00 17.57 1.10
C PHE A 196 2.35 17.35 -0.38
N GLY A 197 3.39 16.55 -0.61
CA GLY A 197 3.86 16.21 -1.96
C GLY A 197 3.02 15.11 -2.61
N LEU A 198 2.73 15.28 -3.90
CA LEU A 198 2.15 14.24 -4.74
C LEU A 198 3.26 13.46 -5.47
N HIS A 199 2.95 12.24 -5.88
CA HIS A 199 3.76 11.59 -6.91
C HIS A 199 3.65 12.35 -8.25
N PRO A 200 4.58 12.14 -9.20
CA PRO A 200 4.42 12.68 -10.55
C PRO A 200 3.10 12.20 -11.19
N LYS A 201 2.45 13.04 -12.00
CA LYS A 201 1.16 12.73 -12.66
C LYS A 201 1.12 11.34 -13.31
N ASN A 202 2.20 10.96 -13.99
CA ASN A 202 2.31 9.66 -14.67
C ASN A 202 2.25 8.46 -13.71
N TYR A 203 2.63 8.61 -12.44
CA TYR A 203 2.49 7.57 -11.44
C TYR A 203 1.01 7.25 -11.17
N TYR A 204 0.16 8.28 -11.04
CA TYR A 204 -1.27 8.11 -10.85
C TYR A 204 -1.98 7.59 -12.10
N ARG A 205 -1.58 8.03 -13.31
CA ARG A 205 -2.06 7.43 -14.56
C ARG A 205 -1.72 5.95 -14.63
N ALA A 206 -0.47 5.59 -14.34
CA ALA A 206 -0.04 4.19 -14.32
C ALA A 206 -0.77 3.38 -13.24
N MET A 207 -1.10 3.99 -12.10
CA MET A 207 -1.89 3.36 -11.04
C MET A 207 -3.30 3.03 -11.54
N LEU A 208 -4.05 4.01 -12.04
CA LEU A 208 -5.40 3.80 -12.58
C LEU A 208 -5.42 2.84 -13.76
N LYS A 209 -4.36 2.78 -14.56
CA LYS A 209 -4.26 1.88 -15.71
C LYS A 209 -3.91 0.44 -15.33
N ASN A 210 -2.99 0.24 -14.40
CA ASN A 210 -2.37 -1.07 -14.14
C ASN A 210 -2.77 -1.71 -12.80
N LEU A 211 -3.49 -0.98 -11.95
CA LEU A 211 -3.96 -1.47 -10.66
C LEU A 211 -5.48 -1.42 -10.61
N ALA A 212 -6.14 -2.48 -11.10
CA ALA A 212 -7.60 -2.57 -11.19
C ALA A 212 -8.33 -2.38 -9.85
N ALA A 213 -7.65 -2.67 -8.73
CA ALA A 213 -8.16 -2.44 -7.39
C ALA A 213 -8.30 -0.95 -7.04
N VAL A 214 -7.69 -0.03 -7.79
CA VAL A 214 -7.77 1.41 -7.54
C VAL A 214 -8.70 2.08 -8.54
N GLU A 215 -9.69 2.77 -8.01
CA GLU A 215 -10.70 3.46 -8.78
C GLU A 215 -10.66 4.97 -8.52
N LEU A 216 -10.95 5.75 -9.57
CA LEU A 216 -11.25 7.17 -9.46
C LEU A 216 -12.74 7.33 -9.19
N TRP A 217 -13.09 8.01 -8.09
CA TRP A 217 -14.46 8.37 -7.74
C TRP A 217 -14.64 9.88 -7.82
N LEU A 218 -15.74 10.32 -8.41
CA LEU A 218 -15.98 11.72 -8.74
C LEU A 218 -17.34 12.18 -8.21
N ALA A 219 -17.36 13.39 -7.65
CA ALA A 219 -18.59 14.07 -7.26
C ALA A 219 -18.92 15.17 -8.28
N PHE A 220 -20.16 15.17 -8.77
CA PHE A 220 -20.68 16.10 -9.76
C PHE A 220 -21.76 17.01 -9.16
N LEU A 221 -21.76 18.28 -9.52
CA LEU A 221 -22.85 19.22 -9.28
C LEU A 221 -23.06 20.05 -10.55
N ASN A 222 -24.26 20.01 -11.14
CA ASN A 222 -24.59 20.69 -12.40
C ASN A 222 -23.55 20.39 -13.51
N ASP A 223 -23.26 19.10 -13.73
CA ASP A 223 -22.27 18.57 -14.69
C ASP A 223 -20.81 18.97 -14.46
N LYS A 224 -20.50 19.67 -13.36
CA LYS A 224 -19.13 20.04 -12.98
C LYS A 224 -18.59 19.09 -11.92
N ILE A 225 -17.34 18.66 -12.09
CA ILE A 225 -16.63 17.90 -11.05
C ILE A 225 -16.27 18.85 -9.90
N ILE A 226 -16.72 18.52 -8.70
CA ILE A 226 -16.48 19.31 -7.48
C ILE A 226 -15.54 18.61 -6.49
N ALA A 227 -15.40 17.29 -6.59
CA ALA A 227 -14.45 16.52 -5.80
C ALA A 227 -14.01 15.23 -6.54
N ALA A 228 -12.83 14.74 -6.19
CA ALA A 228 -12.27 13.50 -6.69
C ALA A 228 -11.61 12.71 -5.56
N SER A 229 -11.69 11.39 -5.61
CA SER A 229 -11.03 10.46 -4.68
C SER A 229 -10.40 9.31 -5.46
N LEU A 230 -9.21 8.89 -5.05
CA LEU A 230 -8.63 7.61 -5.46
C LEU A 230 -8.85 6.61 -4.34
N THR A 231 -9.61 5.56 -4.62
CA THR A 231 -10.01 4.57 -3.61
C THR A 231 -9.52 3.20 -4.03
N ALA A 232 -8.83 2.50 -3.12
CA ALA A 232 -8.41 1.13 -3.32
C ALA A 232 -9.41 0.16 -2.67
N PHE A 233 -9.83 -0.86 -3.42
CA PHE A 233 -10.65 -1.97 -2.95
C PHE A 233 -9.76 -3.22 -2.86
N TYR A 234 -9.47 -3.65 -1.63
CA TYR A 234 -8.54 -4.74 -1.35
C TYR A 234 -8.88 -5.46 -0.05
#